data_AF-A0A8T5FA03-F1
#
_entry.id   AF-A0A8T5FA03-F1
#
_cell.length_a   1.000
_cell.length_b   1.000
_cell.length_c   1.000
_cell.angle_alpha   90.00
_cell.angle_beta   90.00
_cell.angle_gamma   90.00
#
_symmetry.space_group_name_H-M   'P 1'
#
loop_
_entity.id
_entity.type
_entity.pdbx_description
1 polymer ?
#
loop_
_entity_poly.entity_id
_entity_poly.type
_entity_poly.pdbx_seq_one_letter_code
_entity_poly.pdbx_strand_id
1 'polypeptide(L)' 'MFEVYCDKHKIKFTIPQNIDEAVTLDSFSEIKEMANHLETFPRCKMIRSLEL' A
#
# COMPACT_ATOMS: atom_id res chain seq x y z
N MET A 1 10.87 -1.89 -2.10
CA MET A 1 9.42 -1.62 -2.01
C MET A 1 8.61 -2.83 -2.45
N PHE A 2 7.33 -2.91 -2.05
CA PHE A 2 6.36 -3.88 -2.53
C PHE A 2 5.16 -3.15 -3.12
N GLU A 3 4.69 -3.59 -4.27
CA GLU A 3 3.42 -3.11 -4.79
C GLU A 3 2.31 -3.99 -4.20
N VAL A 4 1.30 -3.36 -3.59
CA VAL A 4 0.12 -4.05 -3.09
C VAL A 4 -1.11 -3.49 -3.77
N TYR A 5 -2.08 -4.33 -4.09
CA TYR A 5 -3.29 -3.90 -4.79
C TYR A 5 -4.55 -4.39 -4.08
N CYS A 6 -5.59 -3.58 -4.17
CA CYS A 6 -6.94 -3.96 -3.76
C CYS A 6 -7.73 -4.40 -4.99
N ASP A 7 -8.06 -5.69 -5.08
CA ASP A 7 -8.79 -6.22 -6.24
C ASP A 7 -10.21 -5.64 -6.39
N LYS A 8 -10.88 -5.32 -5.28
CA LYS A 8 -12.25 -4.80 -5.29
C LYS A 8 -12.36 -3.40 -5.86
N HIS A 9 -11.40 -2.54 -5.51
CA HIS A 9 -11.41 -1.12 -5.91
C HIS A 9 -10.40 -0.82 -7.01
N LYS A 10 -9.64 -1.83 -7.47
CA LYS A 10 -8.64 -1.73 -8.53
C LYS A 10 -7.61 -0.61 -8.30
N ILE A 11 -7.26 -0.37 -7.03
CA ILE A 11 -6.23 0.59 -6.62
C ILE A 11 -4.95 -0.13 -6.24
N LYS A 12 -3.83 0.55 -6.39
CA LYS A 12 -2.47 0.08 -6.10
C LYS A 12 -1.81 1.03 -5.11
N PHE A 13 -0.99 0.48 -4.22
CA PHE A 13 -0.18 1.23 -3.27
C PHE A 13 1.24 0.70 -3.32
N THR A 14 2.21 1.60 -3.18
CA THR A 14 3.60 1.23 -3.00
C THR A 14 3.92 1.25 -1.51
N ILE A 15 4.39 0.12 -0.99
CA ILE A 15 4.73 -0.02 0.43
C ILE A 15 6.24 -0.19 0.56
N PRO A 16 6.94 0.72 1.26
CA PRO A 16 8.37 0.56 1.53
C PRO A 16 8.60 -0.64 2.45
N GLN A 17 9.75 -1.31 2.29
CA GLN A 17 10.09 -2.51 3.06
C GLN A 17 10.60 -2.16 4.47
N ASN A 18 11.10 -0.94 4.66
CA ASN A 18 11.63 -0.44 5.91
C ASN A 18 11.48 1.10 6.01
N ILE A 19 11.83 1.64 7.18
CA ILE A 19 11.69 3.07 7.47
C ILE A 19 12.62 3.92 6.60
N ASP A 20 13.86 3.48 6.39
CA ASP A 20 14.84 4.22 5.58
C ASP A 20 14.35 4.40 4.13
N GLU A 21 13.74 3.36 3.57
CA GLU A 21 13.10 3.40 2.26
C GLU A 21 11.88 4.32 2.25
N ALA A 22 11.07 4.31 3.31
CA ALA A 22 9.92 5.21 3.45
C ALA A 22 10.32 6.69 3.48
N VAL A 23 11.43 7.02 4.15
CA VAL A 23 11.98 8.38 4.19
C VAL A 23 12.56 8.76 2.83
N THR A 24 13.31 7.85 2.21
CA THR A 24 13.95 8.10 0.90
C THR A 24 12.93 8.34 -0.20
N LEU A 25 11.79 7.64 -0.15
CA LEU A 25 10.73 7.70 -1.17
C LEU A 25 9.56 8.65 -0.79
N ASP A 26 9.63 9.33 0.35
CA ASP A 26 8.55 10.16 0.90
C ASP A 26 7.17 9.45 0.93
N SER A 27 7.17 8.14 1.17
CA SER A 27 5.99 7.27 1.00
C SER A 27 5.03 7.28 2.20
N PHE A 28 5.23 8.17 3.18
CA PHE A 28 4.36 8.24 4.37
C PHE A 28 2.92 8.63 4.03
N SER A 29 2.72 9.39 2.97
CA SER A 29 1.40 9.73 2.43
C SER A 29 0.68 8.48 1.89
N GLU A 30 1.33 7.70 1.04
CA GLU A 30 0.79 6.45 0.49
C GLU A 30 0.48 5.41 1.57
N ILE A 31 1.34 5.31 2.60
CA ILE A 31 1.08 4.43 3.75
C ILE A 31 -0.21 4.86 4.47
N LYS A 32 -0.42 6.17 4.67
CA LYS A 32 -1.64 6.70 5.30
C LYS A 32 -2.86 6.47 4.43
N GLU A 33 -2.76 6.64 3.12
CA GLU A 33 -3.86 6.38 2.20
C GLU A 33 -4.26 4.91 2.19
N MET A 34 -3.29 3.99 2.21
CA MET A 34 -3.56 2.55 2.33
C MET A 34 -4.24 2.23 3.66
N ALA A 35 -3.76 2.79 4.76
CA ALA A 35 -4.36 2.60 6.10
C ALA A 35 -5.81 3.10 6.13
N ASN A 36 -6.06 4.31 5.63
CA ASN A 36 -7.40 4.88 5.52
C ASN A 36 -8.33 4.01 4.64
N HIS A 37 -7.81 3.44 3.55
CA HIS A 37 -8.59 2.51 2.73
C HIS A 37 -9.04 1.27 3.52
N LEU A 38 -8.15 0.70 4.33
CA LEU A 38 -8.48 -0.48 5.14
C LEU A 38 -9.47 -0.17 6.27
N GLU A 39 -9.39 1.03 6.85
CA GLU A 39 -10.34 1.51 7.85
C GLU A 39 -11.72 1.79 7.23
N THR A 40 -11.76 2.44 6.07
CA THR A 40 -13.00 2.77 5.35
C THR A 40 -13.66 1.51 4.77
N PHE A 41 -12.86 0.56 4.28
CA PHE A 41 -13.32 -0.67 3.65
C PHE A 41 -12.75 -1.91 4.39
N PRO A 42 -13.29 -2.28 5.56
CA PRO A 42 -12.74 -3.35 6.40
C PRO A 42 -12.82 -4.76 5.76
N ARG A 43 -13.56 -4.91 4.66
CA ARG A 43 -13.62 -6.15 3.87
C ARG A 43 -12.64 -6.18 2.69
N CYS A 44 -11.85 -5.13 2.53
CA CYS A 44 -10.74 -5.10 1.58
C CYS A 44 -9.53 -5.81 2.17
N LYS A 45 -8.76 -6.44 1.28
CA LYS A 45 -7.46 -7.02 1.61
C LYS A 45 -6.47 -6.45 0.61
N MET A 46 -5.30 -6.06 1.09
CA MET A 46 -4.19 -5.70 0.22
C MET A 46 -3.45 -6.98 -0.16
N ILE A 47 -3.44 -7.29 -1.45
CA ILE A 47 -2.74 -8.45 -2.00
C ILE A 47 -1.41 -7.95 -2.53
N ARG A 48 -0.32 -8.58 -2.14
CA ARG A 48 1.00 -8.28 -2.72
C ARG A 48 0.99 -8.65 -4.19
N SER A 49 1.31 -7.70 -5.06
CA SER A 49 1.61 -8.00 -6.45
C SER A 49 2.93 -8.77 -6.50
N LEU A 50 2.91 -9.93 -7.13
CA LEU A 50 4.09 -10.77 -7.39
C LEU A 50 4.66 -10.55 -8.79
N GLU A 51 4.20 -9.52 -9.50
CA GLU A 51 4.80 -9.16 -10.79
C GLU A 51 6.26 -8.73 -10.54
N LEU A 52 7.16 -9.59 -11.05
CA LEU A 52 8.61 -9.44 -11.14
C LEU A 52 8.97 -8.55 -12.34
#